data_AF-A0A975U6E5-F1
#
_entry.id   AF-A0A975U6E5-F1
#
_cell.length_a   1.000
_cell.length_b   1.000
_cell.length_c   1.000
_cell.angle_alpha   90.00
_cell.angle_beta   90.00
_cell.angle_gamma   90.00
#
_symmetry.space_group_name_H-M   'P 1'
#
loop_
_entity.id
_entity.type
_entity.pdbx_description
1 polymer ?
#
loop_
_entity_poly.entity_id
_entity_poly.type
_entity_poly.pdbx_seq_one_letter_code
_entity_poly.pdbx_strand_id
1 'polypeptide(L)'
;MSQRQKIEPQRITKPIQLLAAWLVGLIIVNGSFLGAAIAIETPVWLRSTLVIAAVLNVPIFLICLFLLQTRFRPEMQEDLFYHEYLIAKDGRDKSRPHETLESAPKEKGGIWDGYSIMLNQNIEGAQAIDEELKSQGIPITSYFGGPAGLKPPGLTASIGRGFSDEQIKKLVRALSQTSITHIDYAADEEKPDEYTNIILIGSWVPSYETHSVPIGDALNMVNEWAFAADKFYSEIIIAHESGNS
;
A
#
# COMPACT_ATOMS: atom_id res chain seq x y z
N MET A 1 44.07 -5.43 -4.36
CA MET A 1 43.12 -4.31 -4.56
C MET A 1 41.85 -4.63 -3.80
N SER A 2 41.66 -4.07 -2.61
CA SER A 2 40.46 -4.29 -1.80
C SER A 2 39.28 -3.51 -2.39
N GLN A 3 38.25 -4.22 -2.82
CA GLN A 3 36.98 -3.61 -3.20
C GLN A 3 36.36 -2.95 -1.96
N ARG A 4 36.23 -1.62 -1.98
CA ARG A 4 35.37 -0.90 -1.05
C ARG A 4 33.93 -1.32 -1.37
N GLN A 5 33.32 -2.14 -0.52
CA GLN A 5 31.87 -2.33 -0.52
C GLN A 5 31.24 -0.98 -0.21
N LYS A 6 30.72 -0.34 -1.24
CA LYS A 6 29.97 0.90 -1.16
C LYS A 6 28.62 0.54 -0.52
N ILE A 7 28.48 0.80 0.77
CA ILE A 7 27.19 0.63 1.46
C ILE A 7 26.24 1.67 0.86
N GLU A 8 25.23 1.22 0.14
CA GLU A 8 24.15 2.07 -0.40
C GLU A 8 23.10 2.28 0.71
N PRO A 9 23.04 3.47 1.35
CA PRO A 9 22.15 3.70 2.50
C PRO A 9 20.66 3.58 2.13
N GLN A 10 20.35 3.73 0.84
CA GLN A 10 19.02 3.74 0.25
C GLN A 10 18.37 2.35 0.21
N ARG A 11 19.13 1.27 0.42
CA ARG A 11 18.65 -0.12 0.47
C ARG A 11 18.42 -0.64 1.89
N ILE A 12 18.62 0.20 2.92
CA ILE A 12 18.34 -0.15 4.32
C ILE A 12 16.87 0.19 4.63
N THR A 13 15.94 -0.43 3.92
CA THR A 13 14.49 -0.18 4.10
C THR A 13 13.81 -1.25 4.95
N LYS A 14 14.49 -2.37 5.24
CA LYS A 14 13.93 -3.41 6.10
C LYS A 14 14.12 -3.01 7.57
N PRO A 15 13.05 -2.92 8.38
CA PRO A 15 13.10 -2.56 9.81
C PRO A 15 14.14 -3.36 10.62
N ILE A 16 14.40 -4.59 10.18
CA ILE A 16 15.38 -5.52 10.77
C ILE A 16 16.84 -5.04 10.58
N GLN A 17 17.17 -4.44 9.44
CA GLN A 17 18.54 -3.97 9.16
C GLN A 17 18.88 -2.70 9.93
N LEU A 18 17.91 -1.80 10.10
CA LEU A 18 18.06 -0.61 10.94
C LEU A 18 18.30 -1.02 12.40
N LEU A 19 17.55 -2.00 12.90
CA LEU A 19 17.72 -2.56 14.24
C LEU A 19 19.14 -3.13 14.43
N ALA A 20 19.65 -3.87 13.45
CA ALA A 20 21.02 -4.39 13.49
C ALA A 20 22.08 -3.27 13.56
N ALA A 21 21.93 -2.19 12.79
CA ALA A 21 22.83 -1.05 12.83
C ALA A 21 22.84 -0.35 14.20
N TRP A 22 21.65 -0.17 14.79
CA TRP A 22 21.52 0.40 16.14
C TRP A 22 22.11 -0.51 17.22
N LEU A 23 21.98 -1.83 17.08
CA LEU A 23 22.57 -2.80 18.01
C LEU A 23 24.10 -2.78 17.98
N VAL A 24 24.69 -2.66 16.78
CA VAL A 24 26.14 -2.45 16.63
C VAL A 24 26.57 -1.13 17.28
N GLY A 25 25.80 -0.05 17.08
CA GLY A 25 26.03 1.23 17.75
C GLY A 25 26.00 1.11 19.28
N LEU A 26 25.02 0.40 19.84
CA LEU A 26 24.90 0.17 21.28
C LEU A 26 26.13 -0.58 21.85
N ILE A 27 26.61 -1.60 21.14
CA ILE A 27 27.80 -2.37 21.52
C ILE A 27 29.03 -1.47 21.54
N ILE A 28 29.21 -0.62 20.53
CA ILE A 28 30.34 0.31 20.44
C ILE A 28 30.30 1.32 21.60
N VAL A 29 29.14 1.93 21.86
CA VAL A 29 28.98 2.94 22.92
C VAL A 29 29.22 2.32 24.30
N ASN A 30 28.56 1.21 24.64
CA ASN A 30 28.77 0.54 25.93
C ASN A 30 30.19 0.00 26.07
N GLY A 31 30.78 -0.52 24.98
CA GLY A 31 32.18 -0.93 24.93
C GLY A 31 33.12 0.22 25.24
N SER A 32 32.86 1.42 24.72
CA SER A 32 33.66 2.61 25.00
C SER A 32 33.53 3.09 26.45
N PHE A 33 32.32 3.06 27.04
CA PHE A 33 32.11 3.41 28.45
C PHE A 33 32.84 2.44 29.38
N LEU A 34 32.72 1.13 29.12
CA LEU A 34 33.36 0.12 29.94
C LEU A 34 34.89 0.12 29.76
N GLY A 35 35.36 0.32 28.53
CA GLY A 35 36.78 0.48 28.22
C GLY A 35 37.38 1.72 28.90
N ALA A 36 36.70 2.86 28.85
CA ALA A 36 37.11 4.07 29.56
C ALA A 36 37.09 3.89 31.08
N ALA A 37 36.11 3.15 31.62
CA ALA A 37 36.03 2.85 33.05
C ALA A 37 37.24 2.05 33.54
N ILE A 38 37.77 1.13 32.72
CA ILE A 38 39.00 0.39 33.01
C ILE A 38 40.24 1.31 32.96
N ALA A 39 40.31 2.21 31.97
CA ALA A 39 41.45 3.09 31.78
C ALA A 39 41.56 4.22 32.83
N ILE A 40 40.46 4.62 33.46
CA ILE A 40 40.44 5.68 34.48
C ILE A 40 40.67 5.05 35.85
N GLU A 41 41.82 5.33 36.46
CA GLU A 41 42.16 4.87 37.83
C GLU A 41 41.70 5.86 38.91
N THR A 42 41.78 7.16 38.63
CA THR A 42 41.32 8.23 39.54
C THR A 42 40.64 9.34 38.74
N PRO A 43 39.53 9.93 39.25
CA PRO A 43 38.83 9.61 40.50
C PRO A 43 37.84 8.42 40.36
N VAL A 44 37.68 7.63 41.44
CA VAL A 44 36.92 6.36 41.44
C VAL A 44 35.44 6.52 41.10
N TRP A 45 34.82 7.62 41.50
CA TRP A 45 33.39 7.88 41.22
C TRP A 45 33.09 7.95 39.72
N LEU A 46 34.07 8.40 38.91
CA LEU A 46 33.92 8.53 37.47
C LEU A 46 33.81 7.15 36.80
N ARG A 47 34.61 6.18 37.26
CA ARG A 47 34.52 4.77 36.85
C ARG A 47 33.15 4.18 37.16
N SER A 48 32.66 4.37 38.39
CA SER A 48 31.34 3.87 38.80
C SER A 48 30.21 4.50 37.99
N THR A 49 30.33 5.80 37.66
CA THR A 49 29.33 6.52 36.86
C THR A 49 29.25 5.98 35.44
N LEU A 50 30.39 5.66 34.81
CA LEU A 50 30.44 5.07 33.46
C LEU A 50 29.83 3.66 33.41
N VAL A 51 30.04 2.85 34.45
CA VAL A 51 29.41 1.52 34.55
C VAL A 51 27.90 1.64 34.69
N ILE A 52 27.41 2.53 35.56
CA ILE A 52 25.97 2.78 35.72
C ILE A 52 25.37 3.32 34.42
N ALA A 53 26.06 4.23 33.73
CA ALA A 53 25.64 4.75 32.44
C ALA A 53 25.51 3.64 31.39
N ALA A 54 26.48 2.72 31.30
CA ALA A 54 26.41 1.57 30.38
C ALA A 54 25.24 0.63 30.70
N VAL A 55 24.95 0.39 31.98
CA VAL A 55 23.82 -0.46 32.40
C VAL A 55 22.47 0.19 32.09
N LEU A 56 22.31 1.49 32.38
CA LEU A 56 21.06 2.23 32.10
C LEU A 56 20.84 2.50 30.61
N ASN A 57 21.91 2.59 29.83
CA ASN A 57 21.81 2.83 28.39
C ASN A 57 21.04 1.70 27.68
N VAL A 58 21.19 0.45 28.11
CA VAL A 58 20.49 -0.70 27.51
C VAL A 58 18.96 -0.61 27.63
N PRO A 59 18.34 -0.49 28.83
CA PRO A 59 16.88 -0.39 28.93
C PRO A 59 16.33 0.88 28.28
N ILE A 60 17.04 2.02 28.38
CA ILE A 60 16.62 3.26 27.72
C ILE A 60 16.59 3.06 26.19
N PHE A 61 17.64 2.47 25.64
CA PHE A 61 17.73 2.18 24.22
C PHE A 61 16.63 1.22 23.74
N LEU A 62 16.33 0.17 24.50
CA LEU A 62 15.25 -0.76 24.18
C LEU A 62 13.87 -0.09 24.20
N ILE A 63 13.61 0.81 25.16
CA ILE A 63 12.38 1.61 25.21
C ILE A 63 12.29 2.54 24.00
N CYS A 64 13.38 3.22 23.62
CA CYS A 64 13.42 4.07 22.44
C CYS A 64 13.15 3.29 21.15
N LEU A 65 13.77 2.10 20.99
CA LEU A 65 13.48 1.23 19.84
C LEU A 65 12.03 0.76 19.83
N PHE A 66 11.49 0.37 20.98
CA PHE A 66 10.09 -0.02 21.10
C PHE A 66 9.14 1.11 20.72
N LEU A 67 9.39 2.34 21.18
CA LEU A 67 8.60 3.52 20.83
C LEU A 67 8.70 3.85 19.33
N LEU A 68 9.88 3.76 18.73
CA LEU A 68 10.07 3.94 17.29
C LEU A 68 9.28 2.90 16.47
N GLN A 69 9.31 1.64 16.90
CA GLN A 69 8.62 0.55 16.20
C GLN A 69 7.11 0.56 16.37
N THR A 70 6.60 1.06 17.49
CA THR A 70 5.16 1.01 17.81
C THR A 70 4.45 2.33 17.52
N ARG A 71 5.04 3.47 17.88
CA ARG A 71 4.39 4.78 17.81
C ARG A 71 4.72 5.54 16.53
N PHE A 72 5.95 5.43 16.03
CA PHE A 72 6.39 6.13 14.82
C PHE A 72 6.34 5.28 13.55
N ARG A 73 5.80 4.05 13.63
CA ARG A 73 5.51 3.24 12.44
C ARG A 73 4.58 3.95 11.46
N PRO A 74 3.49 4.62 11.90
CA PRO A 74 2.64 5.38 10.99
C PRO A 74 3.37 6.60 10.39
N GLU A 75 4.11 7.36 11.19
CA GLU A 75 4.75 8.61 10.73
C GLU A 75 5.97 8.38 9.79
N MET A 76 6.76 7.31 9.99
CA MET A 76 7.82 6.94 9.03
C MET A 76 7.25 6.43 7.70
N GLN A 77 6.04 5.89 7.70
CA GLN A 77 5.32 5.57 6.48
C GLN A 77 4.81 6.87 5.86
N GLU A 78 4.18 7.75 6.63
CA GLU A 78 3.68 9.03 6.10
C GLU A 78 4.76 9.85 5.38
N ASP A 79 5.98 10.03 5.91
CA ASP A 79 6.99 10.88 5.25
C ASP A 79 7.61 10.26 3.97
N LEU A 80 7.81 8.94 3.94
CA LEU A 80 8.28 8.24 2.73
C LEU A 80 7.21 8.28 1.64
N PHE A 81 5.96 8.04 2.03
CA PHE A 81 4.81 8.08 1.15
C PHE A 81 4.45 9.51 0.73
N TYR A 82 4.70 10.52 1.58
CA TYR A 82 4.49 11.93 1.25
C TYR A 82 5.55 12.44 0.28
N HIS A 83 6.81 11.99 0.40
CA HIS A 83 7.85 12.28 -0.61
C HIS A 83 7.52 11.64 -1.96
N GLU A 84 7.07 10.38 -2.00
CA GLU A 84 6.63 9.75 -3.26
C GLU A 84 5.37 10.40 -3.82
N TYR A 85 4.39 10.75 -2.97
CA TYR A 85 3.19 11.48 -3.36
C TYR A 85 3.51 12.88 -3.91
N LEU A 86 4.44 13.61 -3.28
CA LEU A 86 4.91 14.91 -3.75
C LEU A 86 5.73 14.77 -5.05
N ILE A 87 6.57 13.75 -5.19
CA ILE A 87 7.31 13.47 -6.44
C ILE A 87 6.33 13.12 -7.58
N ALA A 88 5.32 12.30 -7.30
CA ALA A 88 4.26 11.95 -8.25
C ALA A 88 3.39 13.16 -8.64
N LYS A 89 3.18 14.09 -7.70
CA LYS A 89 2.41 15.31 -7.91
C LYS A 89 3.20 16.45 -8.57
N ASP A 90 4.51 16.55 -8.33
CA ASP A 90 5.32 17.73 -8.67
C ASP A 90 6.32 17.50 -9.83
N GLY A 91 6.57 16.27 -10.29
CA GLY A 91 7.18 16.12 -11.62
C GLY A 91 7.83 14.78 -11.97
N ARG A 92 7.30 14.18 -13.05
CA ARG A 92 8.03 13.40 -14.08
C ARG A 92 9.05 12.38 -13.54
N ASP A 93 8.62 11.16 -13.24
CA ASP A 93 9.51 10.03 -13.41
C ASP A 93 9.44 9.51 -14.86
N LYS A 94 10.50 9.81 -15.61
CA LYS A 94 10.75 9.39 -17.00
C LYS A 94 11.40 7.99 -17.09
N SER A 95 11.31 7.15 -16.07
CA SER A 95 12.13 5.93 -16.00
C SER A 95 11.39 4.60 -16.22
N ARG A 96 10.09 4.63 -16.54
CA ARG A 96 9.41 3.46 -17.13
C ARG A 96 9.41 3.61 -18.66
N PRO A 97 9.76 2.57 -19.44
CA PRO A 97 9.50 2.58 -20.87
C PRO A 97 7.98 2.61 -21.04
N HIS A 98 7.45 3.82 -21.19
CA HIS A 98 6.06 4.06 -21.54
C HIS A 98 5.86 3.56 -22.96
N GLU A 99 5.20 2.42 -23.11
CA GLU A 99 4.23 2.27 -24.19
C GLU A 99 3.27 3.47 -24.12
N THR A 100 3.07 4.10 -25.26
CA THR A 100 2.41 5.38 -25.43
C THR A 100 0.97 5.33 -24.89
N LEU A 101 0.77 5.82 -23.67
CA LEU A 101 -0.55 5.93 -23.04
C LEU A 101 -1.26 7.18 -23.56
N GLU A 102 -2.19 7.00 -24.50
CA GLU A 102 -3.21 8.00 -24.80
C GLU A 102 -4.12 8.15 -23.56
N SER A 103 -4.07 9.33 -22.94
CA SER A 103 -4.93 9.68 -21.80
C SER A 103 -6.15 10.44 -22.30
N ALA A 104 -7.34 9.95 -21.95
CA ALA A 104 -8.58 10.67 -22.17
C ALA A 104 -8.63 11.97 -21.32
N PRO A 105 -9.42 12.98 -21.73
CA PRO A 105 -9.45 14.27 -21.03
C PRO A 105 -9.99 14.11 -19.60
N LYS A 106 -9.22 14.57 -18.60
CA LYS A 106 -9.67 14.64 -17.20
C LYS A 106 -10.63 15.80 -17.00
N GLU A 107 -11.89 15.53 -16.67
CA GLU A 107 -12.77 16.54 -16.08
C GLU A 107 -12.23 16.90 -14.69
N LYS A 108 -12.00 18.19 -14.42
CA LYS A 108 -11.52 18.67 -13.11
C LYS A 108 -12.72 19.01 -12.21
N GLY A 109 -12.72 18.50 -10.98
CA GLY A 109 -13.65 18.85 -9.91
C GLY A 109 -14.76 17.83 -9.63
N GLY A 110 -14.63 16.59 -10.13
CA GLY A 110 -15.65 15.55 -9.94
C GLY A 110 -15.44 14.73 -8.67
N ILE A 111 -16.47 13.96 -8.26
CA ILE A 111 -16.37 13.01 -7.14
C ILE A 111 -15.28 11.93 -7.33
N TRP A 112 -14.67 11.85 -8.51
CA TRP A 112 -13.61 10.89 -8.87
C TRP A 112 -12.22 11.53 -8.93
N ASP A 113 -12.09 12.82 -8.60
CA ASP A 113 -10.79 13.49 -8.58
C ASP A 113 -9.84 12.85 -7.57
N GLY A 114 -8.63 12.50 -8.02
CA GLY A 114 -7.62 11.83 -7.19
C GLY A 114 -7.75 10.31 -7.10
N TYR A 115 -8.75 9.73 -7.76
CA TYR A 115 -8.94 8.27 -7.87
C TYR A 115 -8.44 7.75 -9.21
N SER A 116 -7.99 6.49 -9.23
CA SER A 116 -7.60 5.77 -10.43
C SER A 116 -8.60 4.65 -10.69
N ILE A 117 -9.25 4.68 -11.85
CA ILE A 117 -10.18 3.63 -12.29
C ILE A 117 -9.59 3.07 -13.57
N MET A 118 -9.09 1.85 -13.49
CA MET A 118 -8.34 1.22 -14.55
C MET A 118 -9.14 0.09 -15.18
N LEU A 119 -9.10 -0.01 -16.51
CA LEU A 119 -9.78 -1.07 -17.24
C LEU A 119 -8.79 -1.97 -17.96
N ASN A 120 -8.93 -3.28 -17.77
CA ASN A 120 -8.17 -4.28 -18.52
C ASN A 120 -8.65 -4.32 -19.98
N GLN A 121 -7.80 -4.01 -20.95
CA GLN A 121 -8.18 -3.99 -22.36
C GLN A 121 -8.51 -5.39 -22.91
N ASN A 122 -8.01 -6.44 -22.26
CA ASN A 122 -8.19 -7.82 -22.69
C ASN A 122 -9.40 -8.51 -22.04
N ILE A 123 -10.15 -7.84 -21.16
CA ILE A 123 -11.37 -8.41 -20.59
C ILE A 123 -12.46 -8.52 -21.67
N GLU A 124 -13.28 -9.57 -21.58
CA GLU A 124 -14.43 -9.73 -22.46
C GLU A 124 -15.45 -8.60 -22.23
N GLY A 125 -15.81 -7.92 -23.33
CA GLY A 125 -16.72 -6.78 -23.27
C GLY A 125 -16.07 -5.46 -22.83
N ALA A 126 -14.73 -5.35 -22.84
CA ALA A 126 -14.00 -4.13 -22.42
C ALA A 126 -14.60 -2.82 -22.98
N GLN A 127 -14.88 -2.78 -24.29
CA GLN A 127 -15.46 -1.59 -24.92
C GLN A 127 -16.85 -1.24 -24.36
N ALA A 128 -17.72 -2.25 -24.19
CA ALA A 128 -19.06 -2.03 -23.64
C ALA A 128 -19.01 -1.58 -22.16
N ILE A 129 -18.08 -2.13 -21.38
CA ILE A 129 -17.82 -1.70 -19.99
C ILE A 129 -17.38 -0.23 -19.96
N ASP A 130 -16.44 0.15 -20.82
CA ASP A 130 -15.92 1.53 -20.89
C ASP A 130 -17.03 2.52 -21.26
N GLU A 131 -17.82 2.20 -22.28
CA GLU A 131 -18.95 3.03 -22.73
C GLU A 131 -20.02 3.17 -21.63
N GLU A 132 -20.38 2.09 -20.94
CA GLU A 132 -21.36 2.12 -19.85
C GLU A 132 -20.86 3.00 -18.69
N LEU A 133 -19.63 2.78 -18.21
CA LEU A 133 -19.06 3.55 -17.11
C LEU A 133 -18.97 5.04 -17.43
N LYS A 134 -18.52 5.39 -18.64
CA LYS A 134 -18.49 6.77 -19.11
C LYS A 134 -19.89 7.38 -19.18
N SER A 135 -20.90 6.63 -19.64
CA SER A 135 -22.29 7.10 -19.69
C SER A 135 -22.86 7.44 -18.30
N GLN A 136 -22.42 6.70 -17.27
CA GLN A 136 -22.77 6.95 -15.88
C GLN A 136 -21.90 8.04 -15.23
N GLY A 137 -20.95 8.65 -15.96
CA GLY A 137 -20.02 9.64 -15.42
C GLY A 137 -19.02 9.04 -14.44
N ILE A 138 -18.50 7.85 -14.76
CA ILE A 138 -17.38 7.19 -14.10
C ILE A 138 -16.19 7.20 -15.08
N PRO A 139 -15.13 7.96 -14.80
CA PRO A 139 -14.02 8.11 -15.73
C PRO A 139 -13.11 6.88 -15.71
N ILE A 140 -12.77 6.33 -16.88
CA ILE A 140 -11.62 5.43 -17.02
C ILE A 140 -10.35 6.27 -17.11
N THR A 141 -9.50 6.20 -16.09
CA THR A 141 -8.30 7.05 -15.97
C THR A 141 -7.10 6.47 -16.69
N SER A 142 -7.06 5.14 -16.85
CA SER A 142 -6.00 4.43 -17.56
C SER A 142 -6.45 3.03 -17.93
N TYR A 143 -5.67 2.38 -18.78
CA TYR A 143 -5.90 0.99 -19.16
C TYR A 143 -4.72 0.12 -18.72
N PHE A 144 -4.99 -1.17 -18.51
CA PHE A 144 -3.98 -2.17 -18.21
C PHE A 144 -4.29 -3.48 -18.96
N GLY A 145 -3.47 -4.50 -18.71
CA GLY A 145 -3.55 -5.78 -19.42
C GLY A 145 -2.21 -6.06 -20.09
N GLY A 146 -1.76 -7.31 -20.03
CA GLY A 146 -0.53 -7.74 -20.69
C GLY A 146 -0.68 -7.75 -22.22
N PRO A 147 0.29 -8.36 -22.93
CA PRO A 147 0.23 -8.52 -24.38
C PRO A 147 -1.11 -9.11 -24.83
N ALA A 148 -1.56 -8.71 -26.03
CA ALA A 148 -2.81 -9.18 -26.61
C ALA A 148 -2.91 -10.71 -26.53
N GLY A 149 -3.98 -11.20 -25.89
CA GLY A 149 -4.24 -12.63 -25.69
C GLY A 149 -4.19 -13.11 -24.24
N LEU A 150 -3.58 -12.36 -23.31
CA LEU A 150 -3.69 -12.64 -21.87
C LEU A 150 -5.02 -12.09 -21.34
N LYS A 151 -6.03 -12.96 -21.31
CA LYS A 151 -7.34 -12.64 -20.73
C LYS A 151 -7.32 -12.87 -19.22
N PRO A 152 -7.95 -11.98 -18.42
CA PRO A 152 -8.11 -12.24 -16.99
C PRO A 152 -8.94 -13.52 -16.77
N PRO A 153 -8.74 -14.21 -15.64
CA PRO A 153 -9.42 -15.47 -15.34
C PRO A 153 -10.93 -15.31 -15.10
N GLY A 154 -11.39 -14.09 -14.80
CA GLY A 154 -12.79 -13.80 -14.50
C GLY A 154 -13.21 -12.39 -14.89
N LEU A 155 -14.52 -12.15 -14.79
CA LEU A 155 -15.16 -10.85 -15.02
C LEU A 155 -15.30 -10.11 -13.69
N THR A 156 -14.16 -9.73 -13.12
CA THR A 156 -14.07 -9.19 -11.76
C THR A 156 -13.66 -7.72 -11.74
N ALA A 157 -14.17 -6.97 -10.78
CA ALA A 157 -13.64 -5.66 -10.44
C ALA A 157 -13.07 -5.69 -9.02
N SER A 158 -11.78 -5.42 -8.85
CA SER A 158 -11.16 -5.30 -7.53
C SER A 158 -11.16 -3.84 -7.09
N ILE A 159 -11.67 -3.58 -5.88
CA ILE A 159 -11.82 -2.23 -5.32
C ILE A 159 -10.85 -2.07 -4.14
N GLY A 160 -9.98 -1.08 -4.22
CA GLY A 160 -9.13 -0.68 -3.09
C GLY A 160 -9.83 0.26 -2.11
N ARG A 161 -9.15 0.67 -1.04
CA ARG A 161 -9.73 1.53 0.00
C ARG A 161 -9.87 2.99 -0.44
N GLY A 162 -10.64 3.76 0.33
CA GLY A 162 -10.69 5.23 0.21
C GLY A 162 -11.86 5.79 -0.61
N PHE A 163 -12.73 4.92 -1.14
CA PHE A 163 -13.93 5.35 -1.85
C PHE A 163 -15.06 5.65 -0.86
N SER A 164 -15.75 6.77 -1.09
CA SER A 164 -16.93 7.19 -0.34
C SER A 164 -18.16 6.34 -0.65
N ASP A 165 -19.18 6.46 0.19
CA ASP A 165 -20.45 5.75 0.01
C ASP A 165 -21.09 6.02 -1.36
N GLU A 166 -21.05 7.27 -1.81
CA GLU A 166 -21.61 7.69 -3.10
C GLU A 166 -20.86 7.05 -4.27
N GLN A 167 -19.52 7.04 -4.21
CA GLN A 167 -18.68 6.45 -5.24
C GLN A 167 -18.90 4.94 -5.33
N ILE A 168 -18.93 4.21 -4.21
CA ILE A 168 -19.16 2.76 -4.21
C ILE A 168 -20.55 2.45 -4.76
N LYS A 169 -21.60 3.15 -4.29
CA LYS A 169 -22.97 2.98 -4.82
C LYS A 169 -23.03 3.19 -6.33
N LYS A 170 -22.41 4.26 -6.82
CA LYS A 170 -22.41 4.63 -8.24
C LYS A 170 -21.66 3.59 -9.07
N LEU A 171 -20.48 3.16 -8.61
CA LEU A 171 -19.67 2.13 -9.26
C LEU A 171 -20.41 0.79 -9.33
N VAL A 172 -20.87 0.26 -8.20
CA VAL A 172 -21.51 -1.06 -8.14
C VAL A 172 -22.76 -1.11 -9.03
N ARG A 173 -23.57 -0.04 -9.02
CA ARG A 173 -24.75 0.06 -9.90
C ARG A 173 -24.36 0.07 -11.37
N ALA A 174 -23.34 0.83 -11.76
CA ALA A 174 -22.87 0.86 -13.13
C ALA A 174 -22.30 -0.51 -13.55
N LEU A 175 -21.44 -1.12 -12.73
CA LEU A 175 -20.88 -2.44 -13.00
C LEU A 175 -21.95 -3.52 -13.12
N SER A 176 -23.04 -3.45 -12.34
CA SER A 176 -24.15 -4.40 -12.44
C SER A 176 -24.90 -4.38 -13.78
N GLN A 177 -24.68 -3.34 -14.60
CA GLN A 177 -25.25 -3.22 -15.95
C GLN A 177 -24.26 -3.70 -17.03
N THR A 178 -23.08 -4.16 -16.63
CA THR A 178 -22.02 -4.65 -17.53
C THR A 178 -21.87 -6.16 -17.48
N SER A 179 -20.86 -6.71 -18.15
CA SER A 179 -20.48 -8.12 -18.05
C SER A 179 -19.76 -8.49 -16.74
N ILE A 180 -19.41 -7.52 -15.88
CA ILE A 180 -18.76 -7.81 -14.59
C ILE A 180 -19.69 -8.61 -13.69
N THR A 181 -19.19 -9.73 -13.18
CA THR A 181 -19.97 -10.69 -12.38
C THR A 181 -19.61 -10.68 -10.91
N HIS A 182 -18.41 -10.22 -10.53
CA HIS A 182 -17.94 -10.25 -9.14
C HIS A 182 -17.16 -9.00 -8.75
N ILE A 183 -17.19 -8.68 -7.47
CA ILE A 183 -16.41 -7.63 -6.83
C ILE A 183 -15.45 -8.26 -5.82
N ASP A 184 -14.19 -7.88 -5.93
CA ASP A 184 -13.11 -8.36 -5.09
C ASP A 184 -12.48 -7.18 -4.32
N TYR A 185 -11.74 -7.50 -3.26
CA TYR A 185 -10.94 -6.51 -2.54
C TYR A 185 -9.52 -6.46 -3.13
N ALA A 186 -9.09 -5.29 -3.57
CA ALA A 186 -7.71 -5.11 -4.04
C ALA A 186 -6.76 -4.98 -2.84
N ALA A 187 -5.96 -6.01 -2.57
CA ALA A 187 -4.97 -6.02 -1.50
C ALA A 187 -3.64 -6.64 -1.94
N ASP A 188 -2.57 -6.18 -1.31
CA ASP A 188 -1.26 -6.84 -1.27
C ASP A 188 -0.84 -6.89 0.21
N GLU A 189 -0.55 -8.09 0.73
CA GLU A 189 -0.18 -8.29 2.13
C GLU A 189 1.14 -7.57 2.50
N GLU A 190 2.05 -7.42 1.55
CA GLU A 190 3.32 -6.73 1.74
C GLU A 190 3.16 -5.21 1.62
N LYS A 191 2.12 -4.74 0.92
CA LYS A 191 1.84 -3.32 0.65
C LYS A 191 0.36 -2.97 0.83
N PRO A 192 -0.12 -2.81 2.08
CA PRO A 192 -1.53 -2.65 2.38
C PRO A 192 -2.19 -1.41 1.74
N ASP A 193 -1.39 -0.40 1.39
CA ASP A 193 -1.89 0.87 0.84
C ASP A 193 -1.72 0.98 -0.69
N GLU A 194 -1.13 -0.02 -1.37
CA GLU A 194 -0.80 0.05 -2.81
C GLU A 194 -2.02 0.32 -3.69
N TYR A 195 -3.19 -0.18 -3.29
CA TYR A 195 -4.43 -0.02 -4.04
C TYR A 195 -5.35 1.09 -3.49
N THR A 196 -4.87 1.92 -2.58
CA THR A 196 -5.67 3.03 -2.05
C THR A 196 -6.08 3.98 -3.18
N ASN A 197 -7.38 4.28 -3.26
CA ASN A 197 -8.01 5.08 -4.32
C ASN A 197 -7.90 4.46 -5.72
N ILE A 198 -7.66 3.15 -5.82
CA ILE A 198 -7.55 2.43 -7.10
C ILE A 198 -8.71 1.42 -7.24
N ILE A 199 -9.32 1.40 -8.43
CA ILE A 199 -10.22 0.34 -8.90
C ILE A 199 -9.58 -0.32 -10.12
N LEU A 200 -9.56 -1.65 -10.13
CA LEU A 200 -9.07 -2.48 -11.23
C LEU A 200 -10.22 -3.29 -11.81
N ILE A 201 -10.65 -2.96 -13.03
CA ILE A 201 -11.72 -3.67 -13.74
C ILE A 201 -11.09 -4.70 -14.67
N GLY A 202 -11.45 -5.96 -14.52
CA GLY A 202 -10.77 -7.11 -15.11
C GLY A 202 -9.47 -7.47 -14.41
N SER A 203 -9.51 -7.46 -13.08
CA SER A 203 -8.39 -7.86 -12.21
C SER A 203 -8.03 -9.33 -12.38
N TRP A 204 -6.77 -9.68 -12.07
CA TRP A 204 -6.30 -11.05 -12.15
C TRP A 204 -6.50 -11.77 -10.82
N VAL A 205 -7.74 -12.19 -10.56
CA VAL A 205 -8.11 -12.90 -9.32
C VAL A 205 -8.31 -14.38 -9.64
N PRO A 206 -7.36 -15.26 -9.26
CA PRO A 206 -7.57 -16.70 -9.34
C PRO A 206 -8.77 -17.11 -8.49
N SER A 207 -9.57 -18.08 -8.94
CA SER A 207 -10.69 -18.63 -8.15
C SER A 207 -11.69 -17.57 -7.65
N TYR A 208 -11.92 -16.52 -8.44
CA TYR A 208 -12.79 -15.40 -8.09
C TYR A 208 -14.19 -15.80 -7.61
N GLU A 209 -14.74 -16.92 -8.08
CA GLU A 209 -16.05 -17.44 -7.65
C GLU A 209 -16.12 -17.75 -6.14
N THR A 210 -14.99 -18.01 -5.49
CA THR A 210 -14.92 -18.30 -4.04
C THR A 210 -14.24 -17.21 -3.22
N HIS A 211 -13.59 -16.25 -3.86
CA HIS A 211 -12.80 -15.19 -3.21
C HIS A 211 -13.41 -13.80 -3.41
N SER A 212 -14.56 -13.71 -4.07
CA SER A 212 -15.16 -12.44 -4.46
C SER A 212 -16.65 -12.47 -4.24
N VAL A 213 -17.22 -11.30 -4.00
CA VAL A 213 -18.66 -11.14 -3.78
C VAL A 213 -19.36 -11.06 -5.15
N PRO A 214 -20.40 -11.87 -5.42
CA PRO A 214 -21.18 -11.74 -6.65
C PRO A 214 -21.76 -10.33 -6.81
N ILE A 215 -21.79 -9.81 -8.04
CA ILE A 215 -22.25 -8.45 -8.34
C ILE A 215 -23.69 -8.21 -7.88
N GLY A 216 -24.54 -9.25 -7.90
CA GLY A 216 -25.91 -9.19 -7.40
C GLY A 216 -25.97 -8.97 -5.88
N ASP A 217 -25.10 -9.63 -5.12
CA ASP A 217 -25.02 -9.46 -3.68
C ASP A 217 -24.44 -8.10 -3.31
N ALA A 218 -23.39 -7.67 -4.02
CA ALA A 218 -22.86 -6.31 -3.89
C ALA A 218 -23.93 -5.24 -4.22
N LEU A 219 -24.76 -5.47 -5.25
CA LEU A 219 -25.86 -4.58 -5.62
C LEU A 219 -26.92 -4.52 -4.50
N ASN A 220 -27.23 -5.64 -3.86
CA ASN A 220 -28.13 -5.69 -2.71
C ASN A 220 -27.57 -4.87 -1.53
N MET A 221 -26.27 -5.03 -1.22
CA MET A 221 -25.59 -4.27 -0.16
C MET A 221 -25.71 -2.75 -0.39
N VAL A 222 -25.37 -2.26 -1.58
CA VAL A 222 -25.39 -0.81 -1.88
C VAL A 222 -26.80 -0.20 -1.92
N ASN A 223 -27.83 -1.04 -2.07
CA ASN A 223 -29.23 -0.63 -2.04
C ASN A 223 -29.85 -0.70 -0.63
N GLU A 224 -29.13 -1.20 0.37
CA GLU A 224 -29.55 -1.10 1.77
C GLU A 224 -29.69 0.39 2.18
N TRP A 225 -30.78 0.70 2.88
CA TRP A 225 -31.06 2.07 3.34
C TRP A 225 -29.98 2.62 4.28
N ALA A 226 -29.29 1.74 5.01
CA ALA A 226 -28.22 2.04 5.95
C ALA A 226 -26.83 1.64 5.41
N PHE A 227 -26.65 1.64 4.09
CA PHE A 227 -25.35 1.35 3.49
C PHE A 227 -24.24 2.26 4.06
N ALA A 228 -23.11 1.65 4.38
CA ALA A 228 -21.86 2.31 4.75
C ALA A 228 -20.69 1.61 4.06
N ALA A 229 -19.74 2.38 3.52
CA ALA A 229 -18.55 1.87 2.85
C ALA A 229 -17.76 0.89 3.72
N ASP A 230 -17.62 1.18 5.03
CA ASP A 230 -16.88 0.32 5.96
C ASP A 230 -17.47 -1.10 6.06
N LYS A 231 -18.82 -1.21 6.06
CA LYS A 231 -19.51 -2.50 6.05
C LYS A 231 -19.27 -3.22 4.73
N PHE A 232 -19.39 -2.52 3.61
CA PHE A 232 -19.13 -3.08 2.28
C PHE A 232 -17.70 -3.61 2.17
N TYR A 233 -16.71 -2.82 2.60
CA TYR A 233 -15.32 -3.25 2.63
C TYR A 233 -15.11 -4.47 3.49
N SER A 234 -15.74 -4.54 4.67
CA SER A 234 -15.65 -5.70 5.55
C SER A 234 -16.12 -6.97 4.83
N GLU A 235 -17.24 -6.93 4.11
CA GLU A 235 -17.77 -8.09 3.38
C GLU A 235 -16.84 -8.54 2.24
N ILE A 236 -16.35 -7.61 1.41
CA ILE A 236 -15.46 -7.97 0.29
C ILE A 236 -14.07 -8.43 0.77
N ILE A 237 -13.59 -7.92 1.91
CA ILE A 237 -12.35 -8.38 2.57
C ILE A 237 -12.54 -9.80 3.10
N ILE A 238 -13.65 -10.08 3.80
CA ILE A 238 -13.95 -11.42 4.31
C ILE A 238 -14.03 -12.42 3.16
N ALA A 239 -14.72 -12.07 2.06
CA ALA A 239 -14.79 -12.92 0.88
C ALA A 239 -13.39 -13.21 0.32
N HIS A 240 -12.57 -12.18 0.16
CA HIS A 240 -11.19 -12.27 -0.32
C HIS A 240 -10.33 -13.20 0.56
N GLU A 241 -10.39 -13.04 1.88
CA GLU A 241 -9.61 -13.85 2.83
C GLU A 241 -10.14 -15.28 2.95
N SER A 242 -11.46 -15.49 2.87
CA SER A 242 -12.10 -16.79 3.07
C SER A 242 -11.78 -17.82 1.99
N GLY A 243 -11.37 -17.37 0.80
CA GLY A 243 -10.94 -18.29 -0.25
C GLY A 243 -9.47 -18.71 -0.14
N ASN A 244 -8.62 -17.94 0.58
CA ASN A 244 -7.18 -18.19 0.72
C ASN A 244 -6.84 -19.34 1.69
N SER A 245 -7.84 -20.05 2.23
CA SER A 245 -7.70 -21.14 3.21
C SER A 245 -7.68 -22.54 2.58
#